data_AF-A0A7V7UXB4-F1
#
_entry.id   AF-A0A7V7UXB4-F1
#
_cell.length_a   1.000
_cell.length_b   1.000
_cell.length_c   1.000
_cell.angle_alpha   90.00
_cell.angle_beta   90.00
_cell.angle_gamma   90.00
#
_symmetry.space_group_name_H-M   'P 1'
#
loop_
_entity.id
_entity.type
_entity.pdbx_description
1 polymer ?
#
loop_
_entity_poly.entity_id
_entity_poly.type
_entity_poly.pdbx_seq_one_letter_code
_entity_poly.pdbx_strand_id
1 'polypeptide(L)' 'MEEQKSSVKTANIGDWVQVNKGEAKGQKGKVVVLRENSVIIEYGLNEKKDEPLMTVVNHRNYKLI' A
#
# COMPACT_ATOMS: atom_id res chain seq x y z
N MET A 1 -20.01 12.89 22.89
CA MET A 1 -20.29 12.57 21.47
C MET A 1 -19.00 12.02 20.91
N GLU A 2 -18.93 10.69 20.77
CA GLU A 2 -17.80 10.03 20.13
C GLU A 2 -17.92 10.21 18.63
N GLU A 3 -16.94 10.89 18.03
CA GLU A 3 -16.75 10.92 16.58
C GLU A 3 -16.58 9.48 16.10
N GLN A 4 -17.63 8.92 15.50
CA GLN A 4 -17.51 7.75 14.65
C GLN A 4 -16.75 8.16 13.38
N LYS A 5 -15.42 8.29 13.50
CA LYS A 5 -14.53 8.17 12.34
C LYS A 5 -14.70 6.74 11.88
N SER A 6 -15.43 6.57 10.78
CA SER A 6 -15.35 5.37 9.97
C SER A 6 -13.87 5.19 9.66
N SER A 7 -13.20 4.32 10.42
CA SER A 7 -11.77 4.06 10.34
C SER A 7 -11.51 3.39 9.00
N VAL A 8 -11.46 4.18 7.93
CA VAL A 8 -10.76 3.78 6.72
C VAL A 8 -9.37 3.47 7.21
N LYS A 9 -9.03 2.18 7.34
CA LYS A 9 -7.71 1.76 7.80
C LYS A 9 -6.71 2.18 6.73
N THR A 10 -6.26 3.42 6.82
CA THR A 10 -5.16 3.99 6.06
C THR A 10 -3.89 3.31 6.56
N ALA A 11 -3.06 2.86 5.63
CA ALA A 11 -1.81 2.25 5.95
C ALA A 11 -0.79 3.33 6.27
N ASN A 12 0.08 3.09 7.25
CA ASN A 12 1.12 4.04 7.60
C ASN A 12 2.42 3.72 6.88
N ILE A 13 3.36 4.67 6.86
CA ILE A 13 4.71 4.39 6.34
C ILE A 13 5.33 3.30 7.21
N GLY A 14 5.76 2.21 6.57
CA GLY A 14 6.30 1.03 7.21
C GLY A 14 5.32 -0.12 7.40
N ASP A 15 4.02 0.10 7.22
CA ASP A 15 3.01 -0.98 7.26
C ASP A 15 3.14 -1.90 6.05
N TRP A 16 2.77 -3.16 6.25
CA TRP A 16 2.60 -4.11 5.16
C TRP A 16 1.17 -4.06 4.66
N VAL A 17 1.01 -3.92 3.35
CA VAL A 17 -0.29 -3.96 2.70
C VAL A 17 -0.29 -4.98 1.59
N GLN A 18 -1.43 -5.66 1.46
CA GLN A 18 -1.70 -6.54 0.34
C GLN A 18 -2.67 -5.86 -0.61
N VAL A 19 -2.28 -5.71 -1.86
CA VAL A 19 -3.15 -5.19 -2.91
C VAL A 19 -4.23 -6.22 -3.21
N ASN A 20 -5.50 -5.82 -3.13
CA ASN A 20 -6.63 -6.70 -3.42
C ASN A 20 -7.27 -6.43 -4.79
N LYS A 21 -6.96 -5.28 -5.40
CA LYS A 21 -7.50 -4.83 -6.69
C LYS A 21 -6.44 -4.12 -7.53
N GLY A 22 -6.52 -4.28 -8.85
CA GLY A 22 -5.59 -3.68 -9.82
C GLY A 22 -4.60 -4.69 -10.40
N GLU A 23 -3.64 -4.20 -11.20
CA GLU A 23 -2.60 -5.02 -11.84
C GLU A 23 -1.67 -5.70 -10.82
N ALA A 24 -1.49 -5.06 -9.65
CA ALA A 24 -0.72 -5.60 -8.55
C ALA A 24 -1.56 -6.48 -7.59
N LYS A 25 -2.79 -6.90 -7.94
CA LYS A 25 -3.65 -7.72 -7.06
C LYS A 25 -2.92 -8.99 -6.62
N GLY A 26 -2.93 -9.24 -5.31
CA GLY A 26 -2.24 -10.36 -4.66
C GLY A 26 -0.81 -10.03 -4.23
N GLN A 27 -0.23 -8.92 -4.71
CA GLN A 27 1.09 -8.49 -4.27
C GLN A 27 1.03 -7.92 -2.86
N LYS A 28 2.05 -8.24 -2.08
CA LYS A 28 2.29 -7.68 -0.74
C LYS A 28 3.48 -6.75 -0.85
N GLY A 29 3.32 -5.56 -0.32
CA GLY A 29 4.41 -4.59 -0.29
C GLY A 29 4.37 -3.75 0.97
N LYS A 30 5.52 -3.20 1.31
CA LYS A 30 5.69 -2.31 2.43
C LYS A 30 5.42 -0.89 1.97
N VAL A 31 4.57 -0.16 2.70
CA VAL A 31 4.29 1.24 2.39
C VAL A 31 5.55 2.06 2.65
N VAL A 32 6.10 2.64 1.60
CA VAL A 32 7.29 3.51 1.67
C VAL A 32 6.88 4.98 1.68
N VAL A 33 5.76 5.32 1.01
CA VAL A 33 5.27 6.69 0.92
C VAL A 33 3.76 6.71 1.06
N LEU A 34 3.27 7.65 1.87
CA LEU A 34 1.86 7.97 2.03
C LEU A 34 1.51 9.22 1.22
N ARG A 35 0.47 9.17 0.41
CA ARG A 35 -0.18 10.33 -0.22
C ARG A 35 -1.62 10.44 0.27
N GLU A 36 -2.30 11.53 -0.06
CA GLU A 36 -3.67 11.80 0.41
C GLU A 36 -4.71 10.76 -0.05
N ASN A 37 -4.56 10.23 -1.27
CA ASN A 37 -5.51 9.27 -1.87
C ASN A 37 -4.88 7.92 -2.24
N SER A 38 -3.58 7.76 -2.04
CA SER A 38 -2.83 6.57 -2.45
C SER A 38 -1.59 6.37 -1.60
N VAL A 39 -1.14 5.13 -1.49
CA VAL A 39 0.15 4.75 -0.93
C VAL A 39 1.07 4.24 -2.03
N ILE A 40 2.36 4.47 -1.87
CA ILE A 40 3.38 3.78 -2.65
C ILE A 40 3.88 2.62 -1.81
N ILE A 41 3.86 1.43 -2.38
CA ILE A 41 4.32 0.21 -1.74
C ILE A 41 5.51 -0.33 -2.51
N GLU A 42 6.51 -0.80 -1.78
CA GLU A 42 7.62 -1.57 -2.31
C GLU A 42 7.31 -3.05 -2.11
N TYR A 43 7.17 -3.79 -3.21
CA TYR A 43 6.77 -5.21 -3.19
C TYR A 43 7.89 -6.16 -3.57
N GLY A 44 9.07 -5.64 -3.92
CA GLY A 44 10.25 -6.42 -4.23
C GLY A 44 11.38 -5.55 -4.75
N LEU A 45 12.48 -6.20 -5.10
CA LEU A 45 13.61 -5.59 -5.79
C LEU A 45 13.76 -6.31 -7.14
N ASN A 46 13.96 -5.57 -8.22
CA ASN A 46 14.21 -6.17 -9.52
C ASN A 46 15.68 -6.57 -9.61
N GLU A 47 16.00 -7.84 -9.33
CA GLU A 47 17.37 -8.39 -9.36
C GLU A 47 18.10 -8.15 -10.70
N LYS A 48 17.36 -7.91 -11.80
CA LYS A 48 17.95 -7.62 -13.11
C LYS A 48 18.44 -6.18 -13.28
N LYS A 49 17.93 -5.24 -12.49
CA LYS A 49 18.21 -3.80 -12.64
C LYS A 49 18.68 -3.14 -11.34
N ASP A 50 18.70 -3.88 -10.24
CA ASP A 50 18.92 -3.35 -8.89
C ASP A 50 17.90 -2.26 -8.50
N GLU A 51 16.76 -2.20 -9.19
CA GLU A 51 15.73 -1.18 -8.98
C GLU A 51 14.63 -1.73 -8.05
N PRO A 52 14.27 -1.01 -6.97
CA PRO A 52 13.13 -1.37 -6.14
C PRO A 52 11.83 -1.34 -6.95
N LEU A 53 11.05 -2.41 -6.85
CA LEU A 53 9.74 -2.53 -7.48
C LEU A 53 8.71 -1.85 -6.59
N MET A 54 8.38 -0.62 -6.97
CA MET A 54 7.38 0.20 -6.30
C MET A 54 6.11 0.29 -7.14
N THR A 55 4.95 0.29 -6.48
CA THR A 55 3.67 0.55 -7.15
C THR A 55 2.78 1.47 -6.33
N VAL A 56 1.89 2.18 -7.00
CA VAL A 56 0.95 3.12 -6.39
C VAL A 56 -0.39 2.43 -6.21
N VAL A 57 -0.89 2.42 -4.98
CA VAL A 57 -2.13 1.72 -4.61
C VAL A 57 -3.05 2.66 -3.87
N ASN A 58 -4.32 2.71 -4.27
CA ASN A 58 -5.31 3.53 -3.59
C ASN A 58 -5.67 2.93 -2.21
N HIS A 59 -5.97 3.78 -1.22
CA HIS A 59 -6.43 3.37 0.11
C HIS A 59 -7.63 2.40 0.11
N ARG A 60 -8.46 2.44 -0.94
CA ARG A 60 -9.62 1.57 -1.11
C ARG A 60 -9.29 0.20 -1.72
N ASN A 61 -8.09 0.02 -2.27
CA ASN A 61 -7.72 -1.14 -3.09
C ASN A 61 -6.69 -2.07 -2.45
N TYR A 62 -6.20 -1.76 -1.24
CA TYR A 62 -5.35 -2.64 -0.46
C TYR A 62 -6.01 -3.03 0.86
N LYS A 63 -5.45 -4.05 1.53
CA LYS A 63 -5.76 -4.42 2.90
C LYS A 63 -4.48 -4.47 3.70
N LEU A 64 -4.50 -3.81 4.86
CA LEU A 64 -3.45 -3.92 5.87
C LEU A 64 -3.39 -5.34 6.42
N ILE A 65 -2.18 -5.86 6.58
CA ILE A 65 -1.87 -7.19 7.10
C ILE A 65 -0.98 -7.12 8.34
#